data_AF-A0A0L8I5D0-F1
#
_entry.id   AF-A0A0L8I5D0-F1
#
_cell.length_a   1.000
_cell.length_b   1.000
_cell.length_c   1.000
_cell.angle_alpha   90.00
_cell.angle_beta   90.00
_cell.angle_gamma   90.00
#
_symmetry.space_group_name_H-M   'P 1'
#
loop_
_entity.id
_entity.type
_entity.pdbx_description
1 polymer ?
#
loop_
_entity_poly.entity_id
_entity_poly.type
_entity_poly.pdbx_seq_one_letter_code
_entity_poly.pdbx_strand_id
1 'polypeptide(L)' 'NHLQIPSPLNSPIHLENPESQTRWYFRYFLGKLHQNYVGADAEKEPFVLSVVVTDANNLNVPQYRTILWRKT' A
#
# COMPACT_ATOMS: atom_id res chain seq x y z
N ASN A 1 33.49 -28.74 -20.20
CA ASN A 1 33.02 -27.35 -20.15
C ASN A 1 31.93 -27.23 -19.10
N HIS A 2 32.22 -26.45 -18.07
CA HIS A 2 31.65 -26.44 -16.71
C HIS A 2 30.20 -25.92 -16.63
N LEU A 3 29.45 -26.40 -15.62
CA LEU A 3 28.05 -26.13 -15.25
C LEU A 3 27.80 -24.70 -14.70
N GLN A 4 26.63 -24.08 -14.94
CA GLN A 4 25.81 -23.42 -13.87
C GLN A 4 24.41 -22.91 -14.34
N ILE A 5 23.35 -23.38 -13.66
CA ILE A 5 22.05 -22.68 -13.43
C ILE A 5 22.20 -22.07 -12.03
N PRO A 6 21.91 -20.77 -11.73
CA PRO A 6 20.56 -20.19 -11.66
C PRO A 6 20.47 -18.67 -12.01
N SER A 7 19.29 -18.02 -12.17
CA SER A 7 18.60 -17.26 -11.09
C SER A 7 17.48 -16.35 -11.64
N PRO A 8 16.45 -16.00 -10.84
CA PRO A 8 15.31 -15.16 -11.25
C PRO A 8 15.70 -13.69 -11.38
N LEU A 9 16.11 -13.25 -12.57
CA LEU A 9 16.61 -11.87 -12.79
C LEU A 9 15.60 -10.92 -13.48
N ASN A 10 14.33 -11.32 -13.66
CA ASN A 10 13.30 -10.48 -14.31
C ASN A 10 12.10 -10.11 -13.43
N SER A 11 12.20 -10.26 -12.12
CA SER A 11 11.30 -9.57 -11.20
C SER A 11 12.03 -8.33 -10.70
N PRO A 12 11.55 -7.09 -10.97
CA PRO A 12 12.06 -5.94 -10.26
C PRO A 12 11.90 -6.25 -8.78
N ILE A 13 13.03 -6.32 -8.08
CA ILE A 13 13.06 -6.45 -6.64
C ILE A 13 12.37 -5.19 -6.12
N HIS A 14 11.06 -5.27 -5.89
CA HIS A 14 10.33 -4.27 -5.14
C HIS A 14 10.90 -4.35 -3.74
N LEU A 15 11.90 -3.51 -3.47
CA LEU A 15 12.31 -3.21 -2.12
C LEU A 15 11.04 -2.82 -1.37
N GLU A 16 10.61 -3.68 -0.45
CA GLU A 16 9.71 -3.35 0.63
C GLU A 16 10.41 -2.34 1.55
N ASN A 17 10.76 -1.17 1.03
CA ASN A 17 11.29 -0.08 1.83
C ASN A 17 10.10 0.43 2.67
N PRO A 18 10.16 0.39 4.01
CA PRO A 18 9.09 0.90 4.87
C PRO A 18 8.79 2.39 4.60
N GLU A 19 9.78 3.18 4.16
CA GLU A 19 9.58 4.57 3.76
C GLU A 19 8.70 4.72 2.51
N SER A 20 8.58 3.66 1.70
CA SER A 20 7.69 3.64 0.54
C SER A 20 6.26 3.90 0.97
N GLN A 21 5.80 3.29 2.06
CA GLN A 21 4.40 3.43 2.49
C GLN A 21 4.08 4.89 2.81
N THR A 22 4.99 5.58 3.49
CA THR A 22 4.91 7.02 3.71
C THR A 22 4.88 7.78 2.38
N ARG A 23 5.76 7.45 1.42
CA ARG A 23 5.77 8.06 0.07
C ARG A 23 4.49 7.78 -0.73
N TRP A 24 3.81 6.65 -0.51
CA TRP A 24 2.50 6.35 -1.11
C TRP A 24 1.40 7.20 -0.49
N TYR A 25 1.41 7.39 0.83
CA TYR A 25 0.49 8.31 1.48
C TYR A 25 0.67 9.74 0.94
N PHE A 26 1.92 10.22 0.87
CA PHE A 26 2.25 11.50 0.25
C PHE A 26 1.78 11.60 -1.21
N ARG A 27 1.95 10.54 -1.99
CA ARG A 27 1.60 10.54 -3.42
C ARG A 27 0.10 10.50 -3.69
N TYR A 28 -0.66 9.76 -2.89
CA TYR A 28 -2.06 9.42 -3.23
C TYR A 28 -3.10 10.00 -2.27
N PHE A 29 -2.74 10.36 -1.04
CA PHE A 29 -3.68 10.80 -0.01
C PHE A 29 -3.49 12.27 0.34
N LEU A 30 -2.26 12.74 0.46
CA LEU A 30 -1.99 14.13 0.83
C LEU A 30 -2.56 15.11 -0.23
N GLY A 31 -3.28 16.13 0.23
CA GLY A 31 -3.94 17.10 -0.64
C GLY A 31 -5.25 16.61 -1.29
N LYS A 32 -5.65 15.35 -1.07
CA LYS A 32 -6.96 14.81 -1.50
C LYS A 32 -7.93 14.69 -0.32
N LEU A 33 -9.23 14.75 -0.60
CA LEU A 33 -10.25 14.41 0.38
C LEU A 33 -10.19 12.90 0.67
N HIS A 34 -9.82 12.53 1.89
CA HIS A 34 -9.67 11.16 2.33
C HIS A 34 -10.13 11.02 3.79
N GLN A 35 -10.45 9.80 4.22
CA GLN A 35 -10.83 9.49 5.60
C GLN A 35 -9.76 8.65 6.27
N ASN A 36 -9.45 8.99 7.52
CA ASN A 36 -8.61 8.17 8.39
C ASN A 36 -9.50 7.63 9.52
N TYR A 37 -9.53 6.31 9.65
CA TYR A 37 -10.21 5.61 10.72
C TYR A 37 -9.18 5.06 11.70
N VAL A 38 -9.52 5.09 12.99
CA VAL A 38 -8.71 4.50 14.05
C VAL A 38 -9.54 3.40 14.70
N GLY A 39 -8.93 2.24 14.91
CA GLY A 39 -9.60 1.10 15.52
C GLY A 39 -8.62 0.23 16.29
N ALA A 40 -9.17 -0.81 16.90
CA ALA A 40 -8.41 -1.92 17.47
C ALA A 40 -8.93 -3.22 16.85
N ASP A 41 -8.04 -4.17 16.59
CA ASP A 41 -8.44 -5.47 16.07
C ASP A 41 -8.99 -6.41 17.18
N ALA A 42 -9.21 -7.68 16.85
CA ALA A 42 -9.73 -8.66 17.80
C ALA A 42 -8.80 -8.90 19.00
N GLU A 43 -7.50 -8.65 18.83
CA GLU A 43 -6.47 -8.79 19.87
C GLU A 43 -6.27 -7.48 20.65
N LYS A 44 -7.09 -6.47 20.37
CA LYS A 44 -7.02 -5.10 20.90
C LYS A 44 -5.77 -4.34 20.44
N GLU A 45 -5.12 -4.78 19.36
CA GLU A 45 -3.99 -4.05 18.81
C GLU A 45 -4.47 -2.87 17.96
N PRO A 46 -3.92 -1.66 18.18
CA PRO A 46 -4.37 -0.46 17.48
C PRO A 46 -3.96 -0.48 16.01
N PHE A 47 -4.84 0.02 15.15
CA PHE A 47 -4.56 0.24 13.73
C PHE A 47 -5.14 1.57 13.24
N VAL A 48 -4.57 2.07 12.15
CA VAL A 48 -5.10 3.22 11.40
C VAL A 48 -5.42 2.77 9.97
N LEU A 49 -6.61 3.10 9.47
CA LEU A 49 -7.01 2.84 8.09
C LEU A 49 -7.23 4.15 7.35
N SER A 50 -6.39 4.42 6.36
CA SER A 50 -6.57 5.56 5.44
C SER A 50 -7.31 5.10 4.19
N VAL A 51 -8.37 5.79 3.79
CA VAL A 51 -9.20 5.48 2.60
C VAL A 51 -9.38 6.73 1.75
N VAL A 52 -9.18 6.62 0.44
CA VAL A 52 -9.39 7.70 -0.53
C VAL A 52 -10.13 7.17 -1.76
N VAL A 53 -11.15 7.90 -2.23
CA VAL A 53 -11.78 7.62 -3.53
C VAL A 53 -10.82 8.06 -4.63
N THR A 54 -10.62 7.22 -5.64
CA THR A 54 -9.76 7.54 -6.77
C THR A 54 -10.58 8.06 -7.94
N ASP A 55 -9.97 8.93 -8.74
CA ASP A 55 -10.54 9.46 -9.99
C ASP A 55 -10.51 8.42 -11.14
N ALA A 56 -10.25 7.14 -10.83
CA ALA A 56 -10.13 6.09 -11.83
C ALA A 56 -11.53 5.79 -12.40
N ASN A 57 -11.79 6.28 -13.61
CA ASN A 57 -13.08 6.15 -14.26
C ASN A 57 -13.20 4.80 -14.99
N ASN A 58 -13.13 3.70 -14.23
CA ASN A 58 -13.37 2.36 -14.76
C ASN A 58 -14.86 2.04 -14.65
N LEU A 59 -15.58 2.11 -15.77
CA LEU A 59 -16.96 1.62 -15.91
C LEU A 59 -17.96 2.27 -14.93
N ASN A 60 -17.77 3.55 -14.57
CA ASN A 60 -18.60 4.28 -13.61
C ASN A 60 -18.64 3.69 -12.19
N VAL A 61 -17.69 2.81 -11.83
CA VAL A 61 -17.61 2.26 -10.48
C VAL A 61 -16.58 3.05 -9.67
N PRO A 62 -16.95 3.65 -8.52
CA PRO A 62 -16.00 4.32 -7.64
C PRO A 62 -14.92 3.34 -7.18
N GLN A 63 -13.67 3.67 -7.44
CA GLN A 63 -12.53 2.91 -6.95
C GLN A 63 -11.96 3.56 -5.70
N TYR A 64 -11.47 2.73 -4.78
CA TYR A 64 -10.90 3.18 -3.52
C TYR A 64 -9.47 2.70 -3.40
N ARG A 65 -8.62 3.56 -2.84
CA ARG A 65 -7.28 3.17 -2.40
C ARG A 65 -7.26 3.21 -0.88
N THR A 66 -6.67 2.17 -0.29
CA THR A 66 -6.58 2.02 1.16
C THR A 66 -5.15 1.76 1.61
N ILE A 67 -4.79 2.27 2.79
CA ILE A 67 -3.58 1.88 3.51
C ILE A 67 -3.97 1.51 4.93
N LEU A 68 -3.63 0.29 5.35
CA LEU A 68 -3.81 -0.18 6.72
C LEU A 68 -2.46 -0.11 7.44
N TRP A 69 -2.37 0.77 8.42
CA TRP A 69 -1.20 0.96 9.27
C TRP A 69 -1.37 0.12 10.53
N ARG A 70 -0.38 -0.73 10.82
CA ARG A 70 -0.30 -1.52 12.05
C ARG A 70 1.07 -1.35 12.66
N LYS A 71 1.14 -1.53 13.97
CA LYS A 71 2.42 -1.69 14.66
C LYS A 71 3.02 -3.03 14.24
N THR A 72 4.23 -3.00 13.68
CA THR A 72 5.08 -4.18 13.49
C THR A 72 5.87 -4.51 14.73
#